data_AF-A0A6S6PEK9-F1
#
_entry.id   AF-A0A6S6PEK9-F1
#
_cell.length_a   1.000
_cell.length_b   1.000
_cell.length_c   1.000
_cell.angle_alpha   90.00
_cell.angle_beta   90.00
_cell.angle_gamma   90.00
#
_symmetry.space_group_name_H-M   'P 1'
#
loop_
_entity.id
_entity.type
_entity.pdbx_description
1 polymer ?
#
loop_
_entity_poly.entity_id
_entity_poly.type
_entity_poly.pdbx_seq_one_letter_code
_entity_poly.pdbx_strand_id
1 'polypeptide(L)'
;MRTGSGNSAVAYCRYADDFVVIVKGTKAHAETIREECRDFLENRLKLKMNMEKSHITHVDDGFVFLGNRIIRKRGSRGRMSVVTTIPKEKAKAFVHGLTEALTGHHDINAVDMIASLNRRLAGWAAFYRFTDFTARTFRRIDTVVFWKLAHWLAQKYRSRIGPLMRKWYRVPETSQSKTWLVYGRSEQGNPVGKALQRLVTSPKAQFRWRNPEQNPYIYRDEARSTVTSRYHDVAMALSPA
;
A
#
# COMPACT_ATOMS: atom_id res chain seq x y z
N MET A 1 -29.46 24.08 -33.26
CA MET A 1 -28.13 24.34 -32.66
C MET A 1 -28.29 24.74 -31.21
N ARG A 2 -27.88 23.89 -30.26
CA ARG A 2 -27.69 24.25 -28.85
C ARG A 2 -26.39 23.60 -28.39
N THR A 3 -25.39 24.45 -28.17
CA THR A 3 -24.04 24.16 -27.73
C THR A 3 -24.04 23.56 -26.31
N GLY A 4 -23.87 22.25 -26.20
CA GLY A 4 -23.52 21.60 -24.95
C GLY A 4 -22.01 21.44 -24.86
N SER A 5 -21.28 22.52 -24.56
CA SER A 5 -19.87 22.43 -24.18
C SER A 5 -19.76 21.70 -22.85
N GLY A 6 -19.66 20.37 -22.92
CA GLY A 6 -19.39 19.53 -21.77
C GLY A 6 -18.00 19.82 -21.25
N ASN A 7 -17.89 20.73 -20.27
CA ASN A 7 -16.62 21.04 -19.61
C ASN A 7 -15.95 19.74 -19.14
N SER A 8 -14.79 19.44 -19.70
CA SER A 8 -13.87 18.43 -19.19
C SER A 8 -13.44 18.85 -17.80
N ALA A 9 -13.86 18.09 -16.79
CA ALA A 9 -13.39 18.32 -15.43
C ALA A 9 -12.02 17.65 -15.29
N VAL A 10 -11.00 18.44 -14.93
CA VAL A 10 -9.65 17.95 -14.66
C VAL A 10 -9.39 18.08 -13.17
N ALA A 11 -8.91 17.02 -12.53
CA ALA A 11 -8.43 17.06 -11.15
C ALA A 11 -6.94 16.73 -11.11
N TYR A 12 -6.21 17.40 -10.23
CA TYR A 12 -4.76 17.29 -10.12
C TYR A 12 -4.37 16.91 -8.69
N CYS A 13 -3.44 15.97 -8.56
CA CYS A 13 -2.84 15.58 -7.29
C CYS A 13 -1.34 15.41 -7.49
N ARG A 14 -0.52 16.00 -6.62
CA ARG A 14 0.95 15.91 -6.69
C ARG A 14 1.54 15.62 -5.31
N TYR A 15 2.61 14.84 -5.31
CA TYR A 15 3.44 14.54 -4.16
C TYR A 15 4.91 14.54 -4.59
N ALA A 16 5.71 15.47 -4.08
CA ALA A 16 7.09 15.70 -4.52
C ALA A 16 7.18 15.82 -6.06
N ASP A 17 7.89 14.92 -6.73
CA ASP A 17 7.96 14.75 -8.17
C ASP A 17 6.70 14.06 -8.73
N ASP A 18 6.23 12.97 -8.14
CA ASP A 18 5.08 12.19 -8.60
C ASP A 18 3.75 12.98 -8.65
N PHE A 19 3.02 12.92 -9.76
CA PHE A 19 1.68 13.52 -9.89
C PHE A 19 0.69 12.69 -10.71
N VAL A 20 -0.59 12.99 -10.55
CA VAL A 20 -1.71 12.34 -11.23
C VAL A 20 -2.66 13.43 -11.70
N VAL A 21 -3.07 13.31 -12.96
CA VAL A 21 -4.08 14.13 -13.60
C VAL A 21 -5.27 13.23 -13.91
N ILE A 22 -6.43 13.52 -13.33
CA ILE A 22 -7.67 12.79 -13.60
C ILE A 22 -8.45 13.61 -14.60
N VAL A 23 -8.78 13.01 -15.75
CA VAL A 23 -9.46 13.67 -16.86
C VAL A 23 -10.84 13.04 -17.02
N LYS A 24 -11.88 13.84 -16.77
CA LYS A 24 -13.24 13.48 -17.15
C LYS A 24 -13.41 13.77 -18.64
N GLY A 25 -13.26 12.75 -19.48
CA GLY A 25 -13.34 12.89 -20.93
C GLY A 25 -12.90 11.64 -21.69
N THR A 26 -12.54 11.83 -22.95
CA THR A 26 -12.02 10.77 -23.82
C THR A 26 -10.52 10.56 -23.59
N LYS A 27 -9.99 9.44 -24.09
CA LYS A 27 -8.55 9.20 -24.10
C LYS A 27 -7.78 10.31 -24.85
N ALA A 28 -8.35 10.82 -25.95
CA ALA A 28 -7.75 11.92 -26.72
C ALA A 28 -7.59 13.20 -25.89
N HIS A 29 -8.53 13.51 -24.99
CA HIS A 29 -8.37 14.64 -24.06
C HIS A 29 -7.22 14.42 -23.09
N ALA A 30 -7.06 13.19 -22.57
CA ALA A 30 -5.94 12.86 -21.70
C ALA A 30 -4.58 12.91 -22.43
N GLU A 31 -4.54 12.49 -23.69
CA GLU A 31 -3.34 12.62 -24.54
C GLU A 31 -2.99 14.09 -24.81
N THR A 32 -3.99 14.93 -25.09
CA THR A 32 -3.78 16.37 -25.27
C THR A 32 -3.19 17.01 -24.00
N ILE A 33 -3.79 16.73 -22.84
CA ILE A 33 -3.31 17.24 -21.55
C ILE A 33 -1.90 16.72 -21.23
N ARG A 34 -1.56 15.49 -21.64
CA ARG A 34 -0.19 14.97 -21.48
C ARG A 34 0.82 15.81 -22.23
N GLU A 35 0.57 16.10 -23.50
CA GLU A 35 1.51 16.85 -24.32
C GLU A 35 1.60 18.31 -23.83
N GLU A 36 0.49 18.92 -23.38
CA GLU A 36 0.54 20.23 -22.73
C GLU A 36 1.38 20.23 -21.44
N CYS A 37 1.24 19.19 -20.60
CA CYS A 37 2.07 19.03 -19.41
C CYS A 37 3.54 18.87 -19.78
N ARG A 38 3.84 18.09 -20.83
CA ARG A 38 5.19 17.87 -21.32
C ARG A 38 5.83 19.16 -21.80
N ASP A 39 5.13 19.90 -22.64
CA ASP A 39 5.61 21.17 -23.20
C ASP A 39 5.89 22.17 -22.08
N PHE A 40 5.04 22.23 -21.06
CA PHE A 40 5.26 23.08 -19.90
C PHE A 40 6.51 22.66 -19.11
N LEU A 41 6.64 21.37 -18.80
CA LEU A 41 7.79 20.83 -18.05
C LEU A 41 9.11 21.03 -18.80
N GLU A 42 9.16 20.68 -20.09
CA GLU A 42 10.37 20.73 -20.91
C GLU A 42 10.74 22.17 -21.29
N ASN A 43 9.77 22.99 -21.71
CA ASN A 43 10.09 24.32 -22.23
C ASN A 43 10.24 25.37 -21.13
N ARG A 44 9.41 25.35 -20.08
CA ARG A 44 9.44 26.35 -19.01
C ARG A 44 10.29 25.95 -17.82
N LEU A 45 10.15 24.71 -17.36
CA LEU A 45 10.87 24.24 -16.17
C LEU A 45 12.19 23.55 -16.50
N LYS A 46 12.45 23.27 -17.79
CA LYS A 46 13.64 22.55 -18.28
C LYS A 46 13.80 21.17 -17.64
N LEU A 47 12.67 20.52 -17.33
CA LEU A 47 12.61 19.17 -16.78
C LEU A 47 12.15 18.19 -17.85
N LYS A 48 12.90 17.09 -18.03
CA LYS A 48 12.56 16.05 -19.00
C LYS A 48 11.51 15.11 -18.41
N MET A 49 10.40 14.92 -19.13
CA MET A 49 9.36 13.99 -18.72
C MET A 49 9.75 12.55 -19.10
N ASN A 50 9.62 11.61 -18.16
CA ASN A 50 9.85 10.20 -18.44
C ASN A 50 8.59 9.58 -19.09
N MET A 51 8.60 9.49 -20.42
CA MET A 51 7.48 8.95 -21.21
C MET A 51 7.28 7.45 -21.01
N GLU A 52 8.31 6.70 -20.61
CA GLU A 52 8.21 5.26 -20.38
C GLU A 52 7.48 4.94 -19.07
N LYS A 53 7.66 5.79 -18.04
CA LYS A 53 6.94 5.66 -16.76
C LYS A 53 5.52 6.23 -16.82
N SER A 54 5.34 7.25 -17.66
CA SER A 54 4.08 7.97 -17.82
C SER A 54 3.06 7.16 -18.62
N HIS A 55 1.89 6.89 -18.04
CA HIS A 55 0.87 6.09 -18.69
C HIS A 55 -0.53 6.67 -18.49
N ILE A 56 -1.34 6.58 -19.55
CA ILE A 56 -2.76 6.92 -19.55
C ILE A 56 -3.52 5.61 -19.36
N THR A 57 -4.42 5.55 -18.38
CA THR A 57 -5.19 4.34 -18.09
C THR A 57 -6.62 4.66 -17.68
N HIS A 58 -7.54 3.74 -17.90
CA HIS A 58 -8.90 3.93 -17.42
C HIS A 58 -8.95 3.68 -15.89
N VAL A 59 -9.81 4.42 -15.18
CA VAL A 59 -9.94 4.24 -13.72
C VAL A 59 -10.43 2.84 -13.32
N ASP A 60 -11.12 2.16 -14.24
CA ASP A 60 -11.59 0.78 -14.06
C ASP A 60 -10.44 -0.23 -14.15
N ASP A 61 -9.43 0.04 -14.98
CA ASP A 61 -8.20 -0.76 -15.03
C ASP A 61 -7.33 -0.46 -13.82
N GLY A 62 -7.33 0.79 -13.36
CA GLY A 62 -6.67 1.27 -12.17
C GLY A 62 -5.16 1.50 -12.36
N PHE A 63 -4.60 2.36 -11.52
CA PHE A 63 -3.19 2.77 -11.58
C PHE A 63 -2.55 2.69 -10.19
N VAL A 64 -1.22 2.76 -10.16
CA VAL A 64 -0.45 2.82 -8.91
C VAL A 64 0.05 4.24 -8.69
N PHE A 65 -0.20 4.79 -7.50
CA PHE A 65 0.28 6.09 -7.06
C PHE A 65 0.70 6.01 -5.59
N LEU A 66 1.89 6.50 -5.25
CA LEU A 66 2.44 6.47 -3.87
C LEU A 66 2.35 5.09 -3.19
N GLY A 67 2.71 4.04 -3.94
CA GLY A 67 2.68 2.66 -3.44
C GLY A 67 1.28 2.07 -3.24
N ASN A 68 0.22 2.78 -3.60
CA ASN A 68 -1.16 2.36 -3.49
C ASN A 68 -1.78 2.19 -4.87
N ARG A 69 -2.58 1.12 -5.06
CA ARG A 69 -3.30 0.88 -6.31
C ARG A 69 -4.71 1.43 -6.23
N ILE A 70 -4.99 2.48 -6.98
CA ILE A 70 -6.30 3.15 -7.06
C ILE A 70 -7.08 2.53 -8.22
N ILE A 71 -8.29 2.04 -7.95
CA ILE A 71 -9.13 1.39 -8.95
C ILE A 71 -10.61 1.61 -8.63
N ARG A 72 -11.45 1.71 -9.66
CA ARG A 72 -12.89 1.65 -9.50
C ARG A 72 -13.37 0.21 -9.46
N LYS A 73 -14.09 -0.15 -8.40
CA LYS A 73 -14.69 -1.47 -8.23
C LYS A 73 -16.17 -1.38 -7.95
N ARG A 74 -16.90 -2.40 -8.42
CA ARG A 74 -18.31 -2.60 -8.07
C ARG A 74 -18.40 -3.13 -6.64
N GLY A 75 -19.05 -2.38 -5.76
CA GLY A 75 -19.36 -2.82 -4.40
C GLY A 75 -20.49 -3.86 -4.37
N SER A 76 -20.75 -4.42 -3.19
CA SER A 76 -21.80 -5.43 -2.98
C SER A 76 -23.20 -4.95 -3.36
N ARG A 77 -23.45 -3.63 -3.28
CA ARG A 77 -24.71 -2.97 -3.65
C ARG A 77 -24.78 -2.56 -5.12
N GLY A 78 -23.88 -3.05 -5.98
CA GLY A 78 -23.85 -2.75 -7.42
C GLY A 78 -23.28 -1.37 -7.80
N ARG A 79 -23.09 -0.46 -6.83
CA ARG A 79 -22.51 0.87 -7.06
C ARG A 79 -21.01 0.78 -7.34
N MET A 80 -20.55 1.48 -8.37
CA MET A 80 -19.13 1.67 -8.65
C MET A 80 -18.55 2.71 -7.69
N SER A 81 -17.44 2.37 -7.04
CA SER A 81 -16.71 3.25 -6.13
C SER A 81 -15.21 3.13 -6.37
N VAL A 82 -14.51 4.27 -6.29
CA VAL A 82 -13.04 4.27 -6.27
C VAL A 82 -12.58 3.74 -4.93
N VAL A 83 -11.67 2.76 -4.96
CA VAL A 83 -11.13 2.10 -3.78
C VAL A 83 -9.60 2.00 -3.91
N THR A 84 -8.93 2.06 -2.78
CA THR A 84 -7.48 1.95 -2.72
C THR A 84 -7.10 0.54 -2.29
N THR A 85 -6.18 -0.11 -3.00
CA THR A 85 -5.77 -1.50 -2.77
C THR A 85 -4.25 -1.63 -2.75
N ILE A 86 -3.73 -2.73 -2.19
CA ILE A 86 -2.29 -3.00 -2.19
C ILE A 86 -1.87 -3.52 -3.58
N PRO A 87 -0.88 -2.90 -4.26
CA PRO A 87 -0.34 -3.44 -5.51
C PRO A 87 0.26 -4.85 -5.31
N LYS A 88 -0.03 -5.78 -6.23
CA LYS A 88 0.43 -7.17 -6.15
C LYS A 88 1.96 -7.28 -6.08
N GLU A 89 2.65 -6.52 -6.92
CA GLU A 89 4.12 -6.54 -7.00
C GLU A 89 4.78 -6.03 -5.71
N LYS A 90 4.22 -4.97 -5.09
CA LYS A 90 4.69 -4.50 -3.77
C LYS A 90 4.49 -5.55 -2.68
N ALA A 91 3.35 -6.23 -2.67
CA ALA A 91 3.10 -7.33 -1.72
C ALA A 91 4.05 -8.51 -1.93
N LYS A 92 4.34 -8.89 -3.19
CA LYS A 92 5.32 -9.94 -3.51
C LYS A 92 6.73 -9.55 -3.07
N ALA A 93 7.17 -8.34 -3.38
CA ALA A 93 8.49 -7.84 -2.99
C ALA A 93 8.65 -7.82 -1.46
N PHE A 94 7.60 -7.43 -0.74
CA PHE A 94 7.60 -7.48 0.73
C PHE A 94 7.74 -8.91 1.26
N VAL A 95 6.96 -9.87 0.73
CA VAL A 95 7.07 -11.29 1.10
C VAL A 95 8.44 -11.87 0.76
N HIS A 96 9.01 -11.49 -0.39
CA HIS A 96 10.32 -11.91 -0.82
C HIS A 96 11.39 -11.45 0.18
N GLY A 97 11.42 -10.15 0.51
CA GLY A 97 12.38 -9.64 1.49
C GLY A 97 12.21 -10.23 2.89
N LEU A 98 11.00 -10.63 3.30
CA LEU A 98 10.78 -11.35 4.55
C LEU A 98 11.34 -12.78 4.48
N THR A 99 11.17 -13.44 3.34
CA THR A 99 11.66 -14.79 3.09
C THR A 99 13.18 -14.83 3.03
N GLU A 100 13.82 -13.87 2.37
CA GLU A 100 15.28 -13.74 2.33
C GLU A 100 15.88 -13.59 3.73
N ALA A 101 15.29 -12.71 4.56
CA ALA A 101 15.72 -12.54 5.94
C ALA A 101 15.64 -13.85 6.75
N LEU A 102 14.61 -14.67 6.48
CA LEU A 102 14.39 -15.99 7.09
C LEU A 102 15.20 -17.14 6.45
N THR A 103 15.95 -16.90 5.38
CA THR A 103 16.75 -17.94 4.71
C THR A 103 18.25 -17.79 5.02
N GLY A 104 18.74 -16.56 5.21
CA GLY A 104 20.18 -16.30 5.41
C GLY A 104 20.67 -16.26 6.86
N HIS A 105 19.82 -15.90 7.82
CA HIS A 105 20.28 -15.55 9.17
C HIS A 105 19.97 -16.62 10.22
N HIS A 106 20.72 -17.72 10.26
CA HIS A 106 20.52 -18.77 11.27
C HIS A 106 21.24 -18.49 12.60
N ASP A 107 22.24 -17.60 12.59
CA ASP A 107 23.05 -17.29 13.78
C ASP A 107 22.32 -16.36 14.76
N ILE A 108 21.39 -15.54 14.27
CA ILE A 108 20.62 -14.59 15.09
C ILE A 108 19.68 -15.33 16.05
N ASN A 109 19.62 -14.90 17.31
CA ASN A 109 18.68 -15.42 18.30
C ASN A 109 17.22 -15.35 17.79
N ALA A 110 16.43 -16.38 18.10
CA ALA A 110 15.03 -16.48 17.65
C ALA A 110 14.15 -15.33 18.13
N VAL A 111 14.43 -14.78 19.33
CA VAL A 111 13.72 -13.61 19.85
C VAL A 111 13.98 -12.37 19.00
N ASP A 112 15.23 -12.15 18.60
CA ASP A 112 15.63 -10.97 17.81
C ASP A 112 15.16 -11.10 16.36
N MET A 113 15.16 -12.31 15.81
CA MET A 113 14.54 -12.59 14.51
C MET A 113 13.05 -12.24 14.53
N ILE A 114 12.29 -12.70 15.52
CA ILE A 114 10.86 -12.36 15.66
C ILE A 114 10.68 -10.85 15.85
N ALA A 115 11.54 -10.20 16.63
CA ALA A 115 11.51 -8.75 16.81
C ALA A 115 11.69 -8.00 15.49
N SER A 116 12.67 -8.43 14.67
CA SER A 116 12.95 -7.86 13.36
C SER A 116 11.77 -8.03 12.41
N LEU A 117 11.17 -9.23 12.35
CA LEU A 117 9.97 -9.50 11.56
C LEU A 117 8.80 -8.63 12.02
N ASN A 118 8.55 -8.54 13.32
CA ASN A 118 7.47 -7.73 13.88
C ASN A 118 7.60 -6.25 13.50
N ARG A 119 8.82 -5.67 13.54
CA ARG A 119 9.06 -4.29 13.09
C ARG A 119 8.67 -4.07 11.63
N ARG A 120 9.03 -5.02 10.75
CA ARG A 120 8.70 -4.95 9.32
C ARG A 120 7.20 -5.11 9.06
N LEU A 121 6.56 -6.05 9.75
CA LEU A 121 5.11 -6.27 9.67
C LEU A 121 4.33 -5.05 10.20
N ALA A 122 4.74 -4.48 11.34
CA ALA A 122 4.13 -3.30 11.92
C ALA A 122 4.26 -2.09 10.99
N GLY A 123 5.44 -1.86 10.39
CA GLY A 123 5.64 -0.79 9.41
C GLY A 123 4.75 -0.96 8.18
N TRP A 124 4.63 -2.19 7.66
CA TRP A 124 3.74 -2.50 6.54
C TRP A 124 2.27 -2.28 6.87
N ALA A 125 1.82 -2.73 8.05
CA ALA A 125 0.47 -2.52 8.53
C ALA A 125 0.15 -1.03 8.74
N ALA A 126 1.12 -0.27 9.27
CA ALA A 126 0.98 1.17 9.46
C ALA A 126 0.83 1.91 8.12
N PHE A 127 1.63 1.56 7.12
CA PHE A 127 1.56 2.17 5.79
C PHE A 127 0.20 1.90 5.10
N TYR A 128 -0.29 0.67 5.14
CA TYR A 128 -1.57 0.29 4.50
C TYR A 128 -2.79 0.40 5.43
N ARG A 129 -2.70 1.12 6.55
CA ARG A 129 -3.80 1.20 7.54
C ARG A 129 -5.07 1.85 6.98
N PHE A 130 -4.91 2.75 6.00
CA PHE A 130 -5.99 3.50 5.35
C PHE A 130 -6.42 2.87 4.02
N THR A 131 -5.82 1.75 3.64
CA THR A 131 -6.09 1.06 2.37
C THR A 131 -7.29 0.13 2.51
N ASP A 132 -8.07 -0.01 1.45
CA ASP A 132 -9.18 -0.94 1.39
C ASP A 132 -8.76 -2.34 0.95
N PHE A 133 -9.60 -3.32 1.28
CA PHE A 133 -9.44 -4.72 0.86
C PHE A 133 -8.07 -5.35 1.23
N THR A 134 -7.46 -4.96 2.35
CA THR A 134 -6.15 -5.45 2.81
C THR A 134 -6.20 -6.89 3.35
N ALA A 135 -7.34 -7.33 3.88
CA ALA A 135 -7.49 -8.59 4.62
C ALA A 135 -6.99 -9.83 3.86
N ARG A 136 -7.31 -9.96 2.56
CA ARG A 136 -6.86 -11.11 1.75
C ARG A 136 -5.35 -11.12 1.57
N THR A 137 -4.76 -9.96 1.31
CA THR A 137 -3.32 -9.79 1.14
C THR A 137 -2.59 -10.05 2.46
N PHE A 138 -3.07 -9.48 3.56
CA PHE A 138 -2.51 -9.68 4.89
C PHE A 138 -2.56 -11.14 5.32
N ARG A 139 -3.69 -11.83 5.11
CA ARG A 139 -3.80 -13.26 5.39
C ARG A 139 -2.79 -14.09 4.60
N ARG A 140 -2.59 -13.77 3.32
CA ARG A 140 -1.59 -14.46 2.49
C ARG A 140 -0.17 -14.24 3.01
N ILE A 141 0.17 -13.00 3.38
CA ILE A 141 1.48 -12.67 3.96
C ILE A 141 1.67 -13.41 5.28
N ASP A 142 0.69 -13.36 6.18
CA ASP A 142 0.72 -14.05 7.47
C ASP A 142 0.98 -15.55 7.30
N THR A 143 0.28 -16.21 6.37
CA THR A 143 0.50 -17.64 6.11
C THR A 143 1.92 -17.93 5.65
N VAL A 144 2.48 -17.12 4.74
CA VAL A 144 3.84 -17.32 4.24
C VAL A 144 4.87 -17.11 5.36
N VAL A 145 4.76 -16.01 6.10
CA VAL A 145 5.66 -15.70 7.22
C VAL A 145 5.60 -16.77 8.29
N PHE A 146 4.39 -17.26 8.62
CA PHE A 146 4.19 -18.31 9.61
C PHE A 146 4.97 -19.58 9.26
N TRP A 147 4.81 -20.09 8.03
CA TRP A 147 5.48 -21.33 7.61
C TRP A 147 6.98 -21.12 7.42
N LYS A 148 7.41 -19.98 6.87
CA LYS A 148 8.84 -19.68 6.72
C LYS A 148 9.54 -19.57 8.07
N LEU A 149 8.91 -18.94 9.06
CA LEU A 149 9.42 -18.92 10.43
C LEU A 149 9.48 -20.32 11.03
N ALA A 150 8.46 -21.15 10.82
CA ALA A 150 8.44 -22.54 11.31
C ALA A 150 9.61 -23.36 10.75
N HIS A 151 9.87 -23.25 9.44
CA HIS A 151 11.02 -23.90 8.79
C HIS A 151 12.35 -23.35 9.31
N TRP A 152 12.46 -22.04 9.50
CA TRP A 152 13.66 -21.42 10.05
C TRP A 152 13.95 -21.89 11.48
N LEU A 153 12.93 -21.97 12.34
CA LEU A 153 13.07 -22.50 13.71
C LEU A 153 13.46 -23.99 13.69
N ALA A 154 12.84 -24.79 12.81
CA ALA A 154 13.19 -26.20 12.63
C ALA A 154 14.67 -26.37 12.24
N GLN A 155 15.16 -25.55 11.31
CA GLN A 155 16.57 -25.56 10.90
C GLN A 155 17.50 -25.11 12.03
N LYS A 156 17.18 -23.99 12.70
CA LYS A 156 18.00 -23.42 13.79
C LYS A 156 18.16 -24.40 14.96
N TYR A 157 17.07 -25.03 15.38
CA TYR A 157 17.08 -25.97 16.50
C TYR A 157 17.30 -27.43 16.10
N ARG A 158 17.63 -27.69 14.82
CA ARG A 158 17.80 -29.03 14.23
C ARG A 158 16.69 -29.99 14.65
N SER A 159 15.44 -29.53 14.57
CA SER A 159 14.26 -30.22 15.05
C SER A 159 13.17 -30.30 13.98
N ARG A 160 12.18 -31.17 14.20
CA ARG A 160 10.97 -31.22 13.36
C ARG A 160 10.01 -30.08 13.77
N ILE A 161 9.18 -29.63 12.83
CA ILE A 161 8.21 -28.55 13.09
C ILE A 161 7.15 -28.99 14.13
N GLY A 162 6.73 -30.26 14.13
CA GLY A 162 5.69 -30.77 15.03
C GLY A 162 5.98 -30.56 16.53
N PRO A 163 7.15 -30.99 17.05
CA PRO A 163 7.57 -30.70 18.42
C PRO A 163 7.61 -29.19 18.74
N LEU A 164 8.12 -28.37 17.83
CA LEU A 164 8.18 -26.92 18.01
C LEU A 164 6.79 -26.30 18.08
N MET A 165 5.84 -26.76 17.25
CA MET A 165 4.44 -26.35 17.31
C MET A 165 3.84 -26.67 18.69
N ARG A 166 4.01 -27.89 19.20
CA ARG A 166 3.49 -28.26 20.53
C ARG A 166 4.08 -27.39 21.65
N LYS A 167 5.36 -27.01 21.52
CA LYS A 167 6.05 -26.22 22.54
C LYS A 167 5.70 -24.73 22.48
N TRP A 168 5.72 -24.13 21.30
CA TRP A 168 5.76 -22.67 21.10
C TRP A 168 4.57 -22.10 20.33
N TYR A 169 3.71 -22.91 19.73
CA TYR A 169 2.48 -22.41 19.11
C TYR A 169 1.36 -22.32 20.14
N ARG A 170 1.15 -21.12 20.68
CA ARG A 170 0.22 -20.87 21.79
C ARG A 170 -0.56 -19.57 21.57
N VAL A 171 -1.62 -19.42 22.36
CA VAL A 171 -2.33 -18.14 22.47
C VAL A 171 -1.49 -17.23 23.36
N PRO A 172 -1.07 -16.03 22.88
CA PRO A 172 -0.24 -15.12 23.67
C PRO A 172 -1.05 -14.45 24.79
N GLU A 173 -2.31 -14.09 24.52
CA GLU A 173 -3.26 -13.48 25.47
C GLU A 173 -4.67 -14.00 25.20
N THR A 174 -5.55 -14.03 26.21
CA THR A 174 -6.87 -14.67 26.17
C THR A 174 -7.82 -14.18 25.05
N SER A 175 -7.55 -13.02 24.44
CA SER A 175 -8.32 -12.45 23.31
C SER A 175 -7.62 -12.53 21.94
N GLN A 176 -6.39 -13.06 21.89
CA GLN A 176 -5.59 -13.11 20.68
C GLN A 176 -5.61 -14.49 20.01
N SER A 177 -5.33 -14.50 18.71
CA SER A 177 -5.20 -15.76 17.96
C SER A 177 -3.90 -16.50 18.30
N LYS A 178 -3.93 -17.84 18.21
CA LYS A 178 -2.72 -18.67 18.31
C LYS A 178 -1.64 -18.19 17.34
N THR A 179 -0.42 -18.07 17.83
CA THR A 179 0.77 -17.66 17.05
C THR A 179 2.04 -18.31 17.61
N TRP A 180 3.16 -18.10 16.93
CA TRP A 180 4.48 -18.50 17.43
C TRP A 180 4.88 -17.59 18.60
N LEU A 181 5.06 -18.18 19.78
CA LEU A 181 5.55 -17.54 20.99
C LEU A 181 6.89 -18.17 21.37
N VAL A 182 7.98 -17.45 21.13
CA VAL A 182 9.33 -17.95 21.41
C VAL A 182 9.91 -17.19 22.58
N TYR A 183 10.53 -17.95 23.49
CA TYR A 183 11.25 -17.44 24.64
C TYR A 183 12.74 -17.56 24.40
N GLY A 184 13.49 -16.54 24.82
CA GLY A 184 14.94 -16.54 24.77
C GLY A 184 15.49 -15.46 25.69
N ARG A 185 16.78 -15.18 25.56
CA ARG A 185 17.43 -14.05 26.26
C ARG A 185 17.48 -12.85 25.33
N SER A 186 17.23 -11.66 25.87
CA SER A 186 17.49 -10.40 25.17
C SER A 186 19.00 -10.12 25.12
N GLU A 187 19.41 -9.12 24.34
CA GLU A 187 20.79 -8.60 24.33
C GLU A 187 21.28 -8.19 25.74
N GLN A 188 20.36 -7.82 26.64
CA GLN A 188 20.63 -7.47 28.04
C GLN A 188 20.63 -8.68 28.99
N GLY A 189 20.56 -9.91 28.48
CA GLY A 189 20.56 -11.14 29.28
C GLY A 189 19.22 -11.51 29.94
N ASN A 190 18.24 -10.59 29.95
CA ASN A 190 16.92 -10.84 30.53
C ASN A 190 16.11 -11.86 29.73
N PRO A 191 15.35 -12.75 30.38
CA PRO A 191 14.42 -13.66 29.70
C PRO A 191 13.28 -12.87 29.07
N VAL A 192 13.09 -13.03 27.76
CA VAL A 192 12.05 -12.33 26.99
C VAL A 192 11.29 -13.33 26.11
N GLY A 193 9.97 -13.30 26.20
CA GLY A 193 9.07 -13.95 25.26
C GLY A 193 8.63 -12.98 24.17
N LYS A 194 8.72 -13.35 22.89
CA LYS A 194 8.15 -12.58 21.78
C LYS A 194 7.19 -13.43 20.97
N ALA A 195 6.00 -12.88 20.75
CA ALA A 195 4.99 -13.42 19.87
C ALA A 195 5.17 -12.85 18.46
N LEU A 196 5.05 -13.70 17.43
CA LEU A 196 4.94 -13.23 16.05
C LEU A 196 3.62 -12.47 15.87
N GLN A 197 3.72 -11.20 15.49
CA GLN A 197 2.56 -10.37 15.18
C GLN A 197 1.93 -10.81 13.86
N ARG A 198 0.60 -10.68 13.77
CA ARG A 198 -0.17 -10.98 12.57
C ARG A 198 -0.67 -9.68 11.94
N LEU A 199 -0.53 -9.57 10.62
CA LEU A 199 -1.06 -8.43 9.88
C LEU A 199 -2.59 -8.40 9.93
N VAL A 200 -3.25 -9.56 9.92
CA VAL A 200 -4.72 -9.61 9.92
C VAL A 200 -5.34 -9.01 11.18
N THR A 201 -4.61 -8.97 12.30
CA THR A 201 -5.06 -8.37 13.56
C THR A 201 -4.70 -6.88 13.67
N SER A 202 -4.01 -6.32 12.68
CA SER A 202 -3.62 -4.91 12.69
C SER A 202 -4.85 -4.01 12.54
N PRO A 203 -4.91 -2.87 13.26
CA PRO A 203 -6.08 -1.99 13.22
C PRO A 203 -6.23 -1.38 11.83
N LYS A 204 -7.45 -1.45 11.28
CA LYS A 204 -7.82 -0.68 10.09
C LYS A 204 -8.29 0.70 10.53
N ALA A 205 -7.76 1.74 9.90
CA ALA A 205 -8.24 3.10 10.08
C ALA A 205 -9.09 3.51 8.88
N GLN A 206 -10.17 4.26 9.11
CA GLN A 206 -10.89 4.92 8.04
C GLN A 206 -10.26 6.28 7.78
N PHE A 207 -9.92 6.55 6.52
CA PHE A 207 -9.54 7.88 6.13
C PHE A 207 -10.76 8.79 6.22
N ARG A 208 -10.68 9.82 7.07
CA ARG A 208 -11.68 10.88 7.13
C ARG A 208 -11.06 12.11 6.49
N TRP A 209 -11.68 12.59 5.41
CA TRP A 209 -11.32 13.87 4.82
C TRP A 209 -11.49 14.96 5.87
N ARG A 210 -10.36 15.46 6.36
CA ARG A 210 -10.31 16.75 7.04
C ARG A 210 -9.75 17.71 6.01
N ASN A 211 -10.63 18.30 5.21
CA ASN A 211 -10.21 19.46 4.44
C ASN A 211 -9.97 20.57 5.46
N PRO A 212 -8.74 21.07 5.65
CA PRO A 212 -8.59 22.37 6.28
C PRO A 212 -9.39 23.37 5.44
N GLU A 213 -10.07 24.30 6.11
CA GLU A 213 -10.93 25.31 5.49
C GLU A 213 -10.18 26.11 4.42
N GLN A 214 -8.88 26.31 4.65
CA GLN A 214 -7.93 26.92 3.72
C GLN A 214 -6.78 25.95 3.42
N ASN A 215 -6.23 26.00 2.20
CA ASN A 215 -4.99 25.30 1.90
C ASN A 215 -3.83 26.09 2.54
N PRO A 216 -3.13 25.57 3.56
CA PRO A 216 -2.11 26.32 4.30
C PRO A 216 -0.90 26.75 3.44
N TYR A 217 -0.78 26.25 2.21
CA TYR A 217 0.30 26.57 1.28
C TYR A 217 -0.13 27.51 0.14
N ILE A 218 -1.41 27.88 0.06
CA ILE A 218 -1.92 28.82 -0.95
C ILE A 218 -2.43 30.06 -0.21
N TYR A 219 -1.71 31.17 -0.36
CA TYR A 219 -2.05 32.46 0.26
C TYR A 219 -3.24 33.19 -0.41
N ARG A 220 -4.03 32.50 -1.24
CA ARG A 220 -5.14 33.06 -2.00
C ARG A 220 -6.40 32.25 -1.73
N ASP A 221 -7.51 32.95 -1.47
CA ASP A 221 -8.81 32.33 -1.31
C ASP A 221 -9.34 31.83 -2.67
N GLU A 222 -9.42 30.51 -2.83
CA GLU A 222 -10.06 29.87 -3.98
C GLU A 222 -11.37 29.22 -3.56
N ALA A 223 -12.47 29.57 -4.25
CA ALA A 223 -13.75 28.90 -4.09
C ALA A 223 -13.66 27.44 -4.58
N ARG A 224 -13.69 26.48 -3.67
CA ARG A 224 -13.66 25.05 -4.01
C ARG A 224 -14.99 24.60 -4.61
N SER A 225 -15.00 24.22 -5.89
CA SER A 225 -16.12 23.48 -6.49
C SER A 225 -15.86 21.96 -6.36
N THR A 226 -16.56 21.29 -5.45
CA THR A 226 -16.45 19.83 -5.31
C THR A 226 -17.56 19.18 -6.15
N VAL A 227 -17.24 18.72 -7.36
CA VAL A 227 -18.22 18.11 -8.27
C VAL A 227 -18.15 16.58 -8.15
N THR A 228 -19.19 15.94 -7.62
CA THR A 228 -19.35 14.47 -7.69
C THR A 228 -19.92 14.06 -9.05
N SER A 229 -19.15 13.31 -9.85
CA SER A 229 -19.48 12.90 -11.23
C SER A 229 -20.28 11.59 -11.33
N ARG A 230 -21.12 11.47 -12.37
CA ARG A 230 -21.85 10.26 -12.82
C ARG A 230 -21.38 9.71 -14.18
N TYR A 231 -20.21 10.14 -14.69
CA TYR A 231 -19.72 9.84 -16.05
C TYR A 231 -18.57 8.81 -16.08
N HIS A 232 -18.15 8.41 -17.29
CA HIS A 232 -16.95 7.62 -17.55
C HIS A 232 -15.69 8.48 -17.32
N ASP A 233 -14.75 7.97 -16.53
CA ASP A 233 -13.61 8.76 -16.03
C ASP A 233 -12.27 8.11 -16.44
N VAL A 234 -11.37 8.89 -17.05
CA VAL A 234 -10.03 8.46 -17.46
C VAL A 234 -9.01 9.01 -16.46
N ALA A 235 -7.99 8.23 -16.11
CA ALA A 235 -6.93 8.65 -15.21
C ALA A 235 -5.58 8.66 -15.94
N MET A 236 -4.76 9.65 -15.61
CA MET A 236 -3.43 9.77 -16.16
C MET A 236 -2.44 9.91 -15.00
N ALA A 237 -1.47 9.01 -14.92
CA ALA A 237 -0.41 9.06 -13.92
C ALA A 237 0.90 9.52 -14.58
N LEU A 238 1.57 10.48 -13.94
CA LEU A 238 2.77 11.13 -14.44
C LEU A 238 3.81 11.22 -13.32
N SER A 239 4.95 10.57 -13.49
CA SER A 239 6.11 10.73 -12.62
C SER A 239 7.20 11.45 -13.43
N PRO A 240 7.58 12.69 -13.09
CA PRO A 240 8.82 13.29 -13.59
C PRO A 240 10.00 12.49 -13.02
N ALA A 241 11.09 12.47 -13.79
CA ALA A 241 12.28 11.69 -13.47
C ALA A 241 13.05 12.27 -12.29
#